data_AF-A0A9W6BC65-F1
#
_entry.id   AF-A0A9W6BC65-F1
#
_cell.length_a   1.000
_cell.length_b   1.000
_cell.length_c   1.000
_cell.angle_alpha   90.00
_cell.angle_beta   90.00
_cell.angle_gamma   90.00
#
_symmetry.space_group_name_H-M   'P 1'
#
loop_
_entity.id
_entity.type
_entity.pdbx_description
1 polymer ?
#
loop_
_entity_poly.entity_id
_entity_poly.type
_entity_poly.pdbx_seq_one_letter_code
_entity_poly.pdbx_strand_id
1 'polypeptide(L)'
;MDVEPIFCAEQIVIPHNLADILKAYTKEVIRRQPADIIAFSAKYFTNLANVASGAANTQAPTKEQLRQVYTRGGAGSTQLNESQVSGLCKQAGIADAVVAKVTEVAAFDPAAVDLDKFIFLMLAMSCEDFNRVCMGVFDVFSDNGSLATEQFMQLISFLGPDMDPDVTPAFLGALEQELGELPTITYMEICEAPTIKPKLGLS
;
A
#
# COMPACT_ATOMS: atom_id res chain seq x y z
N MET A 1 42.29 12.69 -36.83
CA MET A 1 42.48 13.55 -35.65
C MET A 1 41.62 12.92 -34.57
N ASP A 2 42.22 12.02 -33.81
CA ASP A 2 41.55 11.32 -32.71
C ASP A 2 41.45 12.30 -31.54
N VAL A 3 40.22 12.58 -31.11
CA VAL A 3 39.97 13.39 -29.91
C VAL A 3 40.14 12.47 -28.71
N GLU A 4 41.38 12.37 -28.22
CA GLU A 4 41.62 11.76 -26.92
C GLU A 4 40.97 12.63 -25.83
N PRO A 5 40.19 12.04 -24.90
CA PRO A 5 39.62 12.78 -23.78
C PRO A 5 40.74 13.38 -22.90
N ILE A 6 40.69 14.69 -22.68
CA ILE A 6 41.70 15.50 -21.97
C ILE A 6 41.70 15.25 -20.44
N PHE A 7 40.91 14.30 -19.92
CA PHE A 7 40.81 14.01 -18.49
C PHE A 7 41.51 12.69 -18.16
N CYS A 8 42.56 12.76 -17.33
CA CYS A 8 43.26 11.59 -16.81
C CYS A 8 42.28 10.64 -16.11
N ALA A 9 42.24 9.37 -16.53
CA ALA A 9 41.40 8.32 -15.95
C ALA A 9 41.58 8.15 -14.42
N GLU A 10 42.72 8.60 -13.88
CA GLU A 10 43.06 8.57 -12.45
C GLU A 10 42.24 9.55 -11.59
N GLN A 11 41.56 10.53 -12.18
CA GLN A 11 40.74 11.51 -11.43
C GLN A 11 39.30 11.04 -11.19
N ILE A 12 38.84 10.00 -11.90
CA ILE A 12 37.47 9.46 -11.76
C ILE A 12 37.54 8.23 -10.86
N VAL A 13 37.27 8.43 -9.57
CA VAL A 13 37.15 7.32 -8.63
C VAL A 13 35.80 6.63 -8.83
N ILE A 14 35.81 5.47 -9.48
CA ILE A 14 34.62 4.63 -9.61
C ILE A 14 34.39 3.91 -8.26
N PRO A 15 33.21 4.05 -7.63
CA PRO A 15 32.91 3.32 -6.40
C PRO A 15 32.98 1.81 -6.63
N HIS A 16 33.65 1.10 -5.73
CA HIS A 16 33.95 -0.34 -5.86
C HIS A 16 32.71 -1.24 -6.06
N ASN A 17 31.53 -0.84 -5.59
CA ASN A 17 30.28 -1.62 -5.70
C ASN A 17 29.34 -1.16 -6.82
N LEU A 18 29.68 -0.08 -7.55
CA LEU A 18 28.76 0.50 -8.53
C LEU A 18 28.43 -0.48 -9.67
N ALA A 19 29.43 -1.21 -10.15
CA ALA A 19 29.25 -2.18 -11.23
C ALA A 19 28.27 -3.30 -10.85
N ASP A 20 28.36 -3.81 -9.62
CA ASP A 20 27.48 -4.89 -9.15
C ASP A 20 26.04 -4.41 -8.94
N ILE A 21 25.86 -3.20 -8.39
CA ILE A 21 24.53 -2.58 -8.22
C ILE A 21 23.84 -2.43 -9.58
N LEU A 22 24.55 -1.87 -10.58
CA LEU A 22 24.02 -1.71 -11.92
C LEU A 22 23.71 -3.06 -12.57
N LYS A 23 24.59 -4.05 -12.41
CA LYS A 23 24.38 -5.41 -12.94
C LYS A 23 23.13 -6.08 -12.37
N ALA A 24 22.90 -5.95 -11.06
CA ALA A 24 21.71 -6.50 -10.41
C ALA A 24 20.43 -5.80 -10.89
N TYR A 25 20.44 -4.47 -10.96
CA TYR A 25 19.33 -3.68 -11.49
C TYR A 25 19.01 -4.07 -12.95
N THR A 26 20.01 -4.11 -13.83
CA THR A 26 19.82 -4.47 -15.24
C THR A 26 19.21 -5.87 -15.40
N LYS A 27 19.64 -6.85 -14.59
CA LYS A 27 19.04 -8.19 -14.60
C LYS A 27 17.55 -8.16 -14.23
N GLU A 28 17.16 -7.37 -13.23
CA GLU A 28 15.76 -7.26 -12.83
C GLU A 28 14.91 -6.56 -13.89
N VAL A 29 15.41 -5.52 -14.55
CA VAL A 29 14.72 -4.88 -15.68
C VAL A 29 14.50 -5.88 -16.83
N ILE A 30 15.53 -6.64 -17.21
CA ILE A 30 15.43 -7.67 -18.26
C ILE A 30 14.42 -8.76 -17.86
N ARG A 31 14.43 -9.18 -16.60
CA ARG A 31 13.52 -10.24 -16.11
C ARG A 31 12.07 -9.79 -16.07
N ARG A 32 11.81 -8.53 -15.70
CA ARG A 32 10.47 -7.99 -15.46
C ARG A 32 9.84 -7.37 -16.71
N GLN A 33 10.65 -6.98 -17.70
CA GLN A 33 10.20 -6.30 -18.93
C GLN A 33 9.17 -5.19 -18.64
N PRO A 34 9.46 -4.24 -17.74
CA PRO A 34 8.48 -3.23 -17.35
C PRO A 34 8.17 -2.29 -18.53
N ALA A 35 6.90 -1.92 -18.70
CA ALA A 35 6.48 -0.97 -19.72
C ALA A 35 7.03 0.45 -19.47
N ASP A 36 7.14 0.85 -18.20
CA ASP A 36 7.79 2.09 -17.77
C ASP A 36 9.03 1.77 -16.92
N ILE A 37 10.20 1.91 -17.54
CA ILE A 37 11.49 1.65 -16.90
C ILE A 37 11.78 2.70 -15.83
N ILE A 38 11.36 3.96 -15.99
CA ILE A 38 11.67 5.04 -15.05
C ILE A 38 10.90 4.83 -13.75
N ALA A 39 9.59 4.59 -13.84
CA ALA A 39 8.77 4.28 -12.66
C ALA A 39 9.27 3.00 -11.95
N PHE A 40 9.63 1.96 -12.72
CA PHE A 40 10.23 0.74 -12.18
C PHE A 40 11.56 1.01 -11.46
N SER A 41 12.43 1.85 -12.04
CA SER A 41 13.73 2.22 -11.47
C SER A 41 13.57 2.89 -10.11
N ALA A 42 12.68 3.88 -10.03
CA ALA A 42 12.40 4.61 -8.80
C ALA A 42 11.95 3.65 -7.70
N LYS A 43 11.01 2.75 -8.01
CA LYS A 43 10.53 1.73 -7.07
C LYS A 43 11.64 0.76 -6.65
N TYR A 44 12.43 0.27 -7.60
CA TYR A 44 13.52 -0.69 -7.34
C TYR A 44 14.58 -0.13 -6.39
N PHE A 45 15.09 1.07 -6.65
CA PHE A 45 16.14 1.66 -5.82
C PHE A 45 15.62 2.15 -4.46
N THR A 46 14.38 2.64 -4.39
CA THR A 46 13.72 2.93 -3.09
C THR A 46 13.62 1.66 -2.24
N ASN A 47 13.20 0.54 -2.83
CA ASN A 47 13.13 -0.73 -2.11
C ASN A 47 14.51 -1.22 -1.66
N LEU A 48 15.52 -1.13 -2.52
CA LEU A 48 16.88 -1.52 -2.18
C LEU A 48 17.47 -0.64 -1.06
N ALA A 49 17.20 0.67 -1.08
CA ALA A 49 17.61 1.61 -0.03
C ALA A 49 16.92 1.30 1.30
N ASN A 50 15.62 0.96 1.28
CA ASN A 50 14.88 0.56 2.48
C ASN A 50 15.46 -0.73 3.08
N VAL A 51 15.79 -1.72 2.24
CA VAL A 51 16.41 -2.97 2.69
C VAL A 51 17.81 -2.72 3.27
N ALA A 52 18.65 -1.92 2.58
CA ALA A 52 20.02 -1.62 3.00
C ALA A 52 20.10 -0.79 4.29
N SER A 53 19.12 0.10 4.52
CA SER A 53 19.07 0.98 5.71
C SER A 53 18.59 0.27 6.97
N GLY A 54 18.35 -1.05 6.93
CA GLY A 54 17.81 -1.80 8.06
C GLY A 54 16.30 -1.58 8.29
N ALA A 55 15.62 -0.83 7.41
CA ALA A 55 14.15 -0.82 7.35
C ALA A 55 13.58 -2.15 6.81
N ALA A 56 14.44 -3.15 6.57
CA ALA A 56 14.11 -4.51 6.16
C ALA A 56 13.61 -5.44 7.28
N ASN A 57 13.59 -5.01 8.55
CA ASN A 57 13.05 -5.82 9.65
C ASN A 57 11.68 -5.37 10.14
N THR A 58 11.01 -4.48 9.42
CA THR A 58 9.60 -4.21 9.66
C THR A 58 8.76 -5.21 8.88
N GLN A 59 8.58 -6.39 9.47
CA GLN A 59 7.60 -7.36 8.99
C GLN A 59 6.26 -6.64 8.83
N ALA A 60 5.63 -6.79 7.66
CA ALA A 60 4.32 -6.23 7.40
C ALA A 60 3.33 -6.72 8.47
N PRO A 61 2.45 -5.83 8.97
CA PRO A 61 1.48 -6.21 9.99
C PRO A 61 0.58 -7.32 9.43
N THR A 62 0.38 -8.37 10.23
CA THR A 62 -0.57 -9.42 9.88
C THR A 62 -2.00 -8.88 9.96
N LYS A 63 -2.92 -9.47 9.17
CA LYS A 63 -4.34 -9.08 9.19
C LYS A 63 -4.95 -9.17 10.59
N GLU A 64 -4.52 -10.15 11.38
CA GLU A 64 -4.95 -10.31 12.77
C GLU A 64 -4.50 -9.13 13.66
N GLN A 65 -3.27 -8.63 13.48
CA GLN A 65 -2.81 -7.44 14.21
C GLN A 65 -3.61 -6.21 13.83
N LEU A 66 -3.90 -6.03 12.54
CA LEU A 66 -4.74 -4.92 12.05
C LEU A 66 -6.16 -5.01 12.60
N ARG A 67 -6.76 -6.20 12.62
CA ARG A 67 -8.07 -6.46 13.22
C ARG A 67 -8.08 -6.12 14.71
N GLN A 68 -7.05 -6.53 15.45
CA GLN A 68 -6.94 -6.19 16.89
C GLN A 68 -6.90 -4.69 17.14
N VAL A 69 -6.18 -3.92 16.32
CA VAL A 69 -6.17 -2.45 16.39
C VAL A 69 -7.57 -1.90 16.11
N TYR A 70 -8.22 -2.38 15.05
CA TYR A 70 -9.56 -1.94 14.64
C TYR A 70 -10.61 -2.17 15.73
N THR A 71 -10.69 -3.40 16.26
CA THR A 71 -11.66 -3.75 17.30
C THR A 71 -11.40 -3.01 18.62
N ARG A 72 -10.13 -2.79 19.00
CA ARG A 72 -9.78 -2.06 20.23
C ARG A 72 -9.99 -0.55 20.10
N GLY A 73 -9.83 -0.01 18.91
CA GLY A 73 -9.96 1.43 18.65
C GLY A 73 -11.40 1.92 18.52
N GLY A 74 -12.39 1.01 18.54
CA GLY A 74 -13.81 1.35 18.61
C GLY A 74 -14.66 0.82 17.46
N ALA A 75 -14.06 0.22 16.42
CA ALA A 75 -14.70 -0.25 15.19
C ALA A 75 -15.61 0.80 14.49
N GLY A 76 -15.22 1.21 13.28
CA GLY A 76 -15.85 2.30 12.53
C GLY A 76 -15.13 3.63 12.76
N SER A 77 -15.48 4.64 11.93
CA SER A 77 -14.75 5.90 11.73
C SER A 77 -14.61 6.76 13.00
N THR A 78 -13.75 6.30 13.90
CA THR A 78 -13.44 6.90 15.19
C THR A 78 -12.20 7.73 15.02
N GLN A 79 -12.29 9.02 15.37
CA GLN A 79 -11.13 9.89 15.41
C GLN A 79 -10.35 9.65 16.70
N LEU A 80 -9.10 9.24 16.55
CA LEU A 80 -8.14 9.06 17.63
C LEU A 80 -6.96 10.00 17.42
N ASN A 81 -6.30 10.44 18.48
CA ASN A 81 -5.04 11.15 18.30
C ASN A 81 -3.91 10.17 17.95
N GLU A 82 -2.81 10.69 17.41
CA GLU A 82 -1.68 9.86 16.96
C GLU A 82 -1.09 9.00 18.09
N SER A 83 -1.06 9.52 19.33
CA SER A 83 -0.53 8.78 20.48
C SER A 83 -1.38 7.56 20.84
N GLN A 84 -2.70 7.66 20.67
CA GLN A 84 -3.64 6.56 20.89
C GLN A 84 -3.46 5.50 19.80
N VAL A 85 -3.38 5.89 18.53
CA VAL A 85 -3.17 4.98 17.40
C VAL A 85 -1.84 4.24 17.54
N SER A 86 -0.76 4.95 17.85
CA SER A 86 0.55 4.37 18.11
C SER A 86 0.51 3.38 19.29
N GLY A 87 -0.17 3.75 20.38
CA GLY A 87 -0.39 2.87 21.53
C GLY A 87 -1.12 1.58 21.17
N LEU A 88 -2.19 1.66 20.38
CA LEU A 88 -2.93 0.48 19.91
C LEU A 88 -2.07 -0.42 19.02
N CYS A 89 -1.32 0.16 18.09
CA CYS A 89 -0.42 -0.56 17.20
C CYS A 89 0.65 -1.32 17.99
N LYS A 90 1.28 -0.65 18.96
CA LYS A 90 2.27 -1.28 19.84
C LYS A 90 1.68 -2.44 20.65
N GLN A 91 0.45 -2.30 21.15
CA GLN A 91 -0.24 -3.38 21.86
C GLN A 91 -0.65 -4.55 20.96
N ALA A 92 -0.79 -4.33 19.66
CA ALA A 92 -0.99 -5.38 18.66
C ALA A 92 0.35 -5.97 18.17
N GLY A 93 1.49 -5.49 18.67
CA GLY A 93 2.81 -5.94 18.23
C GLY A 93 3.22 -5.43 16.84
N ILE A 94 2.61 -4.34 16.36
CA ILE A 94 3.02 -3.65 15.15
C ILE A 94 4.20 -2.75 15.51
N ALA A 95 5.28 -2.84 14.74
CA ALA A 95 6.48 -2.07 14.99
C ALA A 95 6.29 -0.58 14.66
N ASP A 96 6.88 0.30 15.50
CA ASP A 96 6.75 1.75 15.40
C ASP A 96 7.19 2.30 14.02
N ALA A 97 8.14 1.64 13.35
CA ALA A 97 8.57 2.02 12.02
C ALA A 97 7.48 1.80 10.93
N VAL A 98 6.57 0.84 11.10
CA VAL A 98 5.41 0.67 10.19
C VAL A 98 4.43 1.82 10.41
N VAL A 99 4.14 2.12 11.69
CA VAL A 99 3.22 3.18 12.09
C VAL A 99 3.70 4.52 11.53
N ALA A 100 4.97 4.86 11.75
CA ALA A 100 5.59 6.08 11.25
C ALA A 100 5.48 6.21 9.72
N LYS A 101 5.73 5.12 8.99
CA LYS A 101 5.64 5.11 7.53
C LYS A 101 4.21 5.39 7.03
N VAL A 102 3.20 4.82 7.68
CA VAL A 102 1.79 5.07 7.30
C VAL A 102 1.38 6.50 7.66
N THR A 103 1.80 6.99 8.83
CA THR A 103 1.53 8.38 9.22
C THR A 103 2.14 9.39 8.24
N GLU A 104 3.36 9.13 7.77
CA GLU A 104 4.04 9.96 6.77
C GLU A 104 3.33 9.94 5.43
N VAL A 105 2.97 8.76 4.91
CA VAL A 105 2.33 8.61 3.59
C VAL A 105 0.95 9.26 3.56
N ALA A 106 0.20 9.16 4.66
CA ALA A 106 -1.18 9.63 4.71
C ALA A 106 -1.34 11.10 5.14
N ALA A 107 -0.26 11.71 5.65
CA ALA A 107 -0.24 13.07 6.18
C ALA A 107 -1.41 13.37 7.14
N PHE A 108 -1.64 12.49 8.12
CA PHE A 108 -2.74 12.67 9.08
C PHE A 108 -2.57 13.92 9.96
N ASP A 109 -3.69 14.48 10.40
CA ASP A 109 -3.69 15.44 11.50
C ASP A 109 -3.34 14.69 12.82
N PRO A 110 -2.26 15.07 13.53
CA PRO A 110 -1.88 14.43 14.79
C PRO A 110 -2.99 14.44 15.86
N ALA A 111 -3.90 15.41 15.80
CA ALA A 111 -5.02 15.54 16.73
C ALA A 111 -6.22 14.66 16.37
N ALA A 112 -6.37 14.30 15.08
CA ALA A 112 -7.54 13.61 14.55
C ALA A 112 -7.14 12.65 13.41
N VAL A 113 -6.71 11.46 13.80
CA VAL A 113 -6.44 10.33 12.90
C VAL A 113 -7.73 9.53 12.71
N ASP A 114 -8.19 9.42 11.47
CA ASP A 114 -9.25 8.48 11.09
C ASP A 114 -8.69 7.05 11.15
N LEU A 115 -9.18 6.26 12.11
CA LEU A 115 -8.70 4.91 12.34
C LEU A 115 -8.96 3.98 11.14
N ASP A 116 -10.10 4.14 10.46
CA ASP A 116 -10.46 3.28 9.33
C ASP A 116 -9.49 3.50 8.19
N LYS A 117 -9.23 4.78 7.86
CA LYS A 117 -8.22 5.18 6.88
C LYS A 117 -6.84 4.67 7.28
N PHE A 118 -6.44 4.85 8.55
CA PHE A 118 -5.12 4.42 9.03
C PHE A 118 -4.89 2.92 8.85
N ILE A 119 -5.84 2.09 9.29
CA ILE A 119 -5.73 0.63 9.20
C ILE A 119 -5.83 0.17 7.75
N PHE A 120 -6.69 0.80 6.95
CA PHE A 120 -6.82 0.49 5.54
C PHE A 120 -5.53 0.75 4.77
N LEU A 121 -4.87 1.89 5.01
CA LEU A 121 -3.60 2.20 4.38
C LEU A 121 -2.50 1.22 4.81
N MET A 122 -2.45 0.83 6.09
CA MET A 122 -1.54 -0.25 6.53
C MET A 122 -1.79 -1.57 5.79
N LEU A 123 -3.06 -1.95 5.62
CA LEU A 123 -3.44 -3.15 4.87
C LEU A 123 -3.02 -3.04 3.40
N ALA A 124 -3.35 -1.93 2.74
CA ALA A 124 -3.07 -1.68 1.34
C ALA A 124 -1.57 -1.71 1.05
N MET A 125 -0.76 -1.08 1.90
CA MET A 125 0.70 -1.08 1.80
C MET A 125 1.35 -2.44 2.06
N SER A 126 0.61 -3.37 2.69
CA SER A 126 1.06 -4.74 3.00
C SER A 126 0.64 -5.77 1.93
N CYS A 127 -0.21 -5.38 0.99
CA CYS A 127 -0.75 -6.25 -0.05
C CYS A 127 -0.02 -6.04 -1.39
N GLU A 128 0.08 -7.11 -2.18
CA GLU A 128 0.79 -7.07 -3.48
C GLU A 128 -0.09 -6.59 -4.64
N ASP A 129 -1.39 -6.81 -4.52
CA ASP A 129 -2.37 -6.55 -5.57
C ASP A 129 -3.73 -6.15 -4.96
N PHE A 130 -4.58 -5.55 -5.80
CA PHE A 130 -5.89 -5.03 -5.40
C PHE A 130 -6.84 -6.12 -4.89
N ASN A 131 -6.74 -7.35 -5.40
CA ASN A 131 -7.57 -8.45 -4.94
C ASN A 131 -7.24 -8.80 -3.48
N ARG A 132 -5.95 -8.90 -3.13
CA ARG A 132 -5.50 -9.12 -1.75
C ARG A 132 -5.94 -8.00 -0.79
N VAL A 133 -5.97 -6.76 -1.27
CA VAL A 133 -6.54 -5.63 -0.52
C VAL A 133 -8.01 -5.88 -0.23
N CYS A 134 -8.84 -6.17 -1.26
CA CYS A 134 -10.27 -6.43 -1.07
C CYS A 134 -10.52 -7.61 -0.11
N MET A 135 -9.82 -8.74 -0.27
CA MET A 135 -9.94 -9.86 0.67
C MET A 135 -9.57 -9.43 2.10
N GLY A 136 -8.46 -8.69 2.25
CA GLY A 136 -8.02 -8.18 3.53
C GLY A 136 -9.01 -7.22 4.19
N VAL A 137 -9.76 -6.45 3.40
CA VAL A 137 -10.81 -5.56 3.92
C VAL A 137 -11.86 -6.37 4.67
N PHE A 138 -12.34 -7.48 4.08
CA PHE A 138 -13.28 -8.35 4.78
C PHE A 138 -12.65 -9.02 6.00
N ASP A 139 -11.41 -9.50 5.92
CA ASP A 139 -10.76 -10.16 7.05
C ASP A 139 -10.56 -9.23 8.26
N VAL A 140 -10.28 -7.94 8.01
CA VAL A 140 -9.92 -6.95 9.04
C VAL A 140 -11.14 -6.19 9.55
N PHE A 141 -12.03 -5.74 8.67
CA PHE A 141 -13.12 -4.82 9.00
C PHE A 141 -14.46 -5.52 9.22
N SER A 142 -14.59 -6.81 8.92
CA SER A 142 -15.82 -7.57 9.16
C SER A 142 -15.69 -8.60 10.28
N ASP A 143 -16.78 -8.81 11.03
CA ASP A 143 -16.81 -9.87 12.05
C ASP A 143 -17.26 -11.23 11.50
N ASN A 144 -18.10 -11.24 10.48
CA ASN A 144 -18.76 -12.42 9.93
C ASN A 144 -18.51 -12.62 8.43
N GLY A 145 -17.51 -11.94 7.84
CA GLY A 145 -17.24 -11.98 6.41
C GLY A 145 -18.13 -11.06 5.57
N SER A 146 -18.98 -10.25 6.21
CA SER A 146 -19.88 -9.28 5.58
C SER A 146 -19.58 -7.88 6.11
N LEU A 147 -19.55 -6.90 5.22
CA LEU A 147 -19.28 -5.50 5.53
C LEU A 147 -20.43 -4.61 5.04
N ALA A 148 -20.71 -3.50 5.72
CA ALA A 148 -21.65 -2.51 5.22
C ALA A 148 -21.15 -1.94 3.88
N THR A 149 -22.04 -1.79 2.90
CA THR A 149 -21.65 -1.32 1.57
C THR A 149 -21.04 0.08 1.62
N GLU A 150 -21.64 0.98 2.41
CA GLU A 150 -21.09 2.33 2.63
C GLU A 150 -19.67 2.29 3.19
N GLN A 151 -19.41 1.41 4.15
CA GLN A 151 -18.07 1.26 4.74
C GLN A 151 -17.07 0.72 3.72
N PHE A 152 -17.45 -0.28 2.92
CA PHE A 152 -16.60 -0.77 1.84
C PHE A 152 -16.27 0.34 0.84
N MET A 153 -17.27 1.10 0.40
CA MET A 153 -17.10 2.21 -0.55
C MET A 153 -16.18 3.29 0.02
N GLN A 154 -16.34 3.66 1.29
CA GLN A 154 -15.45 4.59 2.00
C GLN A 154 -14.01 4.08 2.02
N LEU A 155 -13.79 2.80 2.37
CA LEU A 155 -12.45 2.21 2.40
C LEU A 155 -11.78 2.21 1.03
N ILE A 156 -12.48 1.78 -0.02
CA ILE A 156 -11.94 1.79 -1.39
C ILE A 156 -11.65 3.21 -1.86
N SER A 157 -12.46 4.20 -1.46
CA SER A 157 -12.21 5.60 -1.81
C SER A 157 -10.86 6.12 -1.31
N PHE A 158 -10.31 5.56 -0.24
CA PHE A 158 -9.00 5.96 0.30
C PHE A 158 -7.81 5.57 -0.60
N LEU A 159 -8.00 4.69 -1.60
CA LEU A 159 -6.95 4.36 -2.58
C LEU A 159 -6.78 5.45 -3.63
N GLY A 160 -7.85 6.18 -3.97
CA GLY A 160 -7.80 7.24 -4.98
C GLY A 160 -7.50 8.61 -4.33
N PRO A 161 -6.82 9.54 -5.03
CA PRO A 161 -6.10 9.42 -6.31
C PRO A 161 -4.61 9.04 -6.18
N ASP A 162 -4.06 9.03 -4.96
CA ASP A 162 -2.60 9.00 -4.76
C ASP A 162 -1.99 7.58 -4.74
N MET A 163 -2.75 6.55 -4.34
CA MET A 163 -2.23 5.18 -4.24
C MET A 163 -2.58 4.31 -5.44
N ASP A 164 -3.78 4.51 -6.00
CA ASP A 164 -4.28 3.74 -7.13
C ASP A 164 -4.99 4.68 -8.13
N PRO A 165 -4.35 5.00 -9.26
CA PRO A 165 -4.87 5.97 -10.23
C PRO A 165 -6.14 5.49 -10.95
N ASP A 166 -6.42 4.19 -10.94
CA ASP A 166 -7.62 3.64 -11.58
C ASP A 166 -8.85 3.76 -10.67
N VAL A 167 -8.68 4.01 -9.37
CA VAL A 167 -9.77 4.28 -8.42
C VAL A 167 -10.22 5.73 -8.58
N THR A 168 -10.91 5.99 -9.67
CA THR A 168 -11.44 7.31 -10.03
C THR A 168 -12.84 7.54 -9.45
N PRO A 169 -13.32 8.81 -9.36
CA PRO A 169 -14.71 9.07 -9.00
C PRO A 169 -15.74 8.38 -9.91
N ALA A 170 -15.40 8.21 -11.21
CA ALA A 170 -16.25 7.47 -12.15
C ALA A 170 -16.29 5.97 -11.82
N PHE A 171 -15.14 5.38 -11.46
CA PHE A 171 -15.06 4.00 -10.99
C PHE A 171 -15.88 3.79 -9.70
N LEU A 172 -15.71 4.68 -8.71
CA LEU A 172 -16.44 4.62 -7.45
C LEU A 172 -17.95 4.78 -7.67
N GLY A 173 -18.38 5.71 -8.54
CA GLY A 173 -19.80 5.90 -8.84
C GLY A 173 -20.43 4.70 -9.58
N ALA A 174 -19.69 4.05 -10.49
CA ALA A 174 -20.17 2.83 -11.14
C ALA A 174 -20.27 1.66 -10.14
N LEU A 175 -19.28 1.51 -9.26
CA LEU A 175 -19.29 0.49 -8.22
C LEU A 175 -20.41 0.71 -7.19
N GLU A 176 -20.70 1.96 -6.84
CA GLU A 176 -21.83 2.33 -5.97
C GLU A 176 -23.17 1.99 -6.61
N GLN A 177 -23.33 2.17 -7.92
CA GLN A 177 -24.55 1.76 -8.63
C GLN A 177 -24.73 0.24 -8.65
N GLU A 178 -23.65 -0.52 -8.72
CA GLU A 178 -23.70 -2.00 -8.73
C GLU A 178 -23.96 -2.58 -7.34
N LEU A 179 -23.34 -2.03 -6.30
CA LEU A 179 -23.37 -2.60 -4.94
C LEU A 179 -24.35 -1.88 -4.00
N GLY A 180 -24.72 -0.63 -4.29
CA GLY A 180 -25.48 0.24 -3.39
C GLY A 180 -26.91 -0.20 -3.11
N GLU A 181 -27.45 -1.15 -3.88
CA GLU A 181 -28.75 -1.77 -3.58
C GLU A 181 -28.70 -2.70 -2.36
N LEU A 182 -27.51 -3.22 -2.02
CA LEU A 182 -27.31 -4.12 -0.90
C LEU A 182 -26.89 -3.33 0.34
N PRO A 183 -27.50 -3.56 1.53
CA PRO A 183 -27.09 -2.90 2.77
C PRO A 183 -25.73 -3.42 3.27
N THR A 184 -25.43 -4.68 2.99
CA THR A 184 -24.18 -5.37 3.34
C THR A 184 -23.74 -6.22 2.17
N ILE A 185 -22.43 -6.31 1.99
CA ILE A 185 -21.80 -7.10 0.93
C ILE A 185 -20.76 -8.05 1.51
N THR A 186 -20.45 -9.07 0.73
CA THR A 186 -19.42 -10.07 0.96
C THR A 186 -18.40 -10.01 -0.17
N TYR A 187 -17.26 -10.65 0.02
CA TYR A 187 -16.24 -10.75 -1.03
C TYR A 187 -16.76 -11.42 -2.32
N MET A 188 -17.72 -12.35 -2.21
CA MET A 188 -18.32 -13.00 -3.38
C MET A 188 -19.12 -12.03 -4.24
N GLU A 189 -19.94 -11.18 -3.64
CA GLU A 189 -20.75 -10.18 -4.38
C GLU A 189 -19.86 -9.17 -5.10
N ILE A 190 -18.72 -8.80 -4.51
CA ILE A 190 -17.72 -7.96 -5.18
C ILE A 190 -17.07 -8.69 -6.36
N CYS A 191 -16.82 -10.00 -6.26
CA CYS A 191 -16.27 -10.76 -7.39
C CYS A 191 -17.25 -10.86 -8.58
N GLU A 192 -18.56 -10.70 -8.32
CA GLU A 192 -19.60 -10.68 -9.34
C GLU A 192 -19.81 -9.29 -9.95
N ALA A 193 -19.41 -8.22 -9.25
CA ALA A 193 -19.55 -6.84 -9.71
C ALA A 193 -18.69 -6.56 -10.98
N PRO A 194 -19.31 -6.22 -12.13
CA PRO A 194 -18.61 -6.03 -13.40
C PRO A 194 -17.50 -4.97 -13.36
N THR A 195 -17.70 -3.89 -12.61
CA THR A 195 -16.77 -2.76 -12.58
C THR A 195 -15.45 -3.12 -11.91
N ILE A 196 -15.48 -3.89 -10.82
CA ILE A 196 -14.30 -4.22 -10.01
C ILE A 196 -13.60 -5.51 -10.49
N LYS A 197 -14.33 -6.41 -11.14
CA LYS A 197 -13.85 -7.74 -11.57
C LYS A 197 -12.55 -7.73 -12.41
N PRO A 198 -12.37 -6.83 -13.40
CA PRO A 198 -11.10 -6.73 -14.14
C PRO A 198 -9.92 -6.39 -13.23
N LYS A 199 -10.15 -5.53 -12.23
CA LYS A 199 -9.14 -5.06 -11.27
C LYS A 199 -8.76 -6.14 -10.25
N LEU A 200 -9.65 -7.10 -10.00
CA LEU A 200 -9.38 -8.29 -9.19
C LEU A 200 -8.53 -9.35 -9.93
N GLY A 201 -8.28 -9.17 -11.23
CA GLY A 201 -7.60 -10.16 -12.07
C GLY A 201 -8.47 -11.39 -12.38
N LEU A 202 -9.79 -11.27 -12.25
CA LEU A 202 -10.78 -12.31 -12.52
C LEU A 202 -11.37 -12.13 -13.93
N SER A 203 -10.56 -12.36 -14.96
CA SER A 203 -11.00 -12.33 -16.37
C SER A 203 -11.22 -13.74 -16.92
#